data_AF-A0A382X5V3-F1
#
_entry.id   AF-A0A382X5V3-F1
#
_cell.length_a   1.000
_cell.length_b   1.000
_cell.length_c   1.000
_cell.angle_alpha   90.00
_cell.angle_beta   90.00
_cell.angle_gamma   90.00
#
_symmetry.space_group_name_H-M   'P 1'
#
loop_
_entity.id
_entity.type
_entity.pdbx_description
1 polymer ?
#
loop_
_entity_poly.entity_id
_entity_poly.type
_entity_poly.pdbx_seq_one_letter_code
_entity_poly.pdbx_strand_id
1 'polypeptide(L)' 'AFYLKGQKKIFVGDALIGEIPGKLNLLPSEKFADINEARKSLQVLRHFDFDDLLLGDGESILGKGKEALEEFLSR' A
#
# COMPACT_ATOMS: atom_id res chain seq x y z
N ALA A 1 -7.83 0.48 -4.81
CA ALA A 1 -7.71 1.01 -3.44
C ALA A 1 -8.90 1.91 -3.15
N PHE A 2 -9.34 1.99 -1.90
CA PHE A 2 -10.42 2.88 -1.46
C PHE A 2 -9.93 3.80 -0.35
N TYR A 3 -10.25 5.08 -0.41
CA TYR A 3 -9.86 6.07 0.61
C TYR A 3 -11.07 6.51 1.43
N LEU A 4 -11.01 6.26 2.74
CA LEU A 4 -12.01 6.67 3.70
C LEU A 4 -11.55 7.95 4.41
N LYS A 5 -11.75 9.09 3.75
CA LYS A 5 -11.24 10.41 4.16
C LYS A 5 -11.55 10.76 5.61
N GLY A 6 -12.79 10.55 6.06
CA GLY A 6 -13.23 10.92 7.41
C GLY A 6 -12.54 10.12 8.53
N GLN A 7 -11.87 9.02 8.21
CA GLN A 7 -11.15 8.19 9.18
C GLN A 7 -9.65 8.12 8.90
N LYS A 8 -9.14 8.85 7.89
CA LYS A 8 -7.74 8.80 7.47
C LYS A 8 -7.24 7.37 7.21
N LYS A 9 -8.04 6.56 6.50
CA LYS A 9 -7.69 5.17 6.16
C LYS A 9 -7.71 4.94 4.66
N ILE A 10 -6.76 4.14 4.18
CA ILE A 10 -6.80 3.57 2.82
C ILE A 10 -6.90 2.06 2.92
N PHE A 11 -7.78 1.48 2.11
CA PHE A 11 -7.86 0.05 1.86
C PHE A 11 -7.15 -0.27 0.54
N VAL A 12 -6.18 -1.16 0.57
CA VAL A 12 -5.48 -1.67 -0.61
C VAL A 12 -5.66 -3.18 -0.68
N GLY A 13 -6.11 -3.68 -1.82
CA GLY A 13 -6.12 -5.13 -2.08
C GLY A 13 -4.72 -5.59 -2.49
N ASP A 14 -4.65 -6.60 -3.36
CA ASP A 14 -3.42 -7.28 -3.80
C ASP A 14 -2.33 -6.42 -4.46
N ALA A 15 -2.59 -5.13 -4.71
CA ALA A 15 -1.56 -4.20 -5.17
C ALA A 15 -0.46 -3.97 -4.12
N LEU A 16 -0.77 -4.17 -2.84
CA LEU A 16 0.19 -4.19 -1.72
C LEU A 16 -0.29 -5.22 -0.68
N ILE A 17 0.63 -6.01 -0.14
CA ILE A 17 0.35 -6.99 0.91
C ILE A 17 1.29 -6.77 2.11
N GLY A 18 0.86 -7.21 3.28
CA GLY A 18 1.62 -7.10 4.53
C GLY A 18 2.26 -8.43 4.94
N GLU A 19 3.00 -9.06 4.02
CA GLU A 19 3.61 -10.37 4.26
C GLU A 19 4.63 -10.34 5.40
N ILE A 20 5.41 -9.26 5.49
CA ILE A 20 6.35 -9.03 6.58
C ILE A 20 5.77 -7.99 7.53
N PRO A 21 5.64 -8.28 8.84
CA PRO A 21 5.13 -7.32 9.83
C PRO A 21 5.79 -5.94 9.72
N GLY A 22 4.94 -4.90 9.61
CA GLY A 22 5.36 -3.50 9.50
C GLY A 22 5.98 -3.10 8.16
N LYS A 23 6.02 -3.98 7.16
CA LYS A 23 6.51 -3.69 5.80
C LYS A 23 5.44 -3.95 4.76
N LEU A 24 5.60 -3.26 3.62
CA LEU A 24 4.81 -3.48 2.44
C LEU A 24 5.57 -4.31 1.42
N ASN A 25 4.84 -5.21 0.78
CA ASN A 25 5.34 -6.13 -0.22
C ASN A 25 4.44 -6.05 -1.46
N LEU A 26 5.04 -6.33 -2.62
CA LEU A 26 4.25 -6.68 -3.80
C LEU A 26 4.02 -8.19 -3.79
N LEU A 27 2.98 -8.60 -4.49
CA LEU A 27 2.90 -9.97 -4.97
C LEU A 27 4.12 -10.33 -5.86
N PRO A 28 4.35 -11.62 -6.12
CA PRO A 28 5.33 -12.05 -7.12
C PRO A 28 5.07 -11.40 -8.49
N SER A 29 6.14 -11.06 -9.21
CA SER A 29 6.07 -10.25 -10.44
C SER A 29 5.21 -10.86 -11.54
N GLU A 30 5.16 -12.18 -11.62
CA GLU A 30 4.37 -12.96 -12.58
C GLU A 30 2.85 -12.81 -12.39
N LYS A 31 2.40 -12.28 -11.24
CA LYS A 31 0.99 -11.96 -11.00
C LYS A 31 0.57 -10.60 -11.59
N PHE A 32 1.52 -9.78 -12.04
CA PHE A 32 1.25 -8.50 -12.67
C PHE A 32 1.35 -8.59 -14.18
N ALA A 33 0.44 -7.93 -14.89
CA ALA A 33 0.60 -7.72 -16.34
C ALA A 33 1.85 -6.88 -16.64
N ASP A 34 2.10 -5.85 -15.83
CA ASP A 34 3.32 -5.06 -15.82
C ASP A 34 3.59 -4.56 -14.39
N ILE A 35 4.67 -5.05 -13.78
CA ILE A 35 5.04 -4.69 -12.41
C ILE A 35 5.50 -3.23 -12.28
N ASN A 36 6.08 -2.64 -13.34
CA ASN A 36 6.56 -1.27 -13.31
C ASN A 36 5.39 -0.30 -13.34
N GLU A 37 4.41 -0.54 -14.21
CA GLU A 37 3.19 0.28 -14.24
C GLU A 37 2.37 0.07 -12.96
N ALA A 38 2.33 -1.14 -12.37
CA ALA A 38 1.74 -1.35 -11.05
C ALA A 38 2.42 -0.49 -9.98
N ARG A 39 3.75 -0.51 -9.88
CA ARG A 39 4.53 0.30 -8.92
C ARG A 39 4.32 1.80 -9.14
N LYS A 40 4.25 2.24 -10.39
CA LYS A 40 3.97 3.64 -10.76
C LYS A 40 2.55 4.06 -10.38
N SER A 41 1.56 3.19 -10.57
CA SER A 41 0.18 3.47 -10.20
C SER A 41 0.01 3.72 -8.69
N LEU A 42 0.81 3.05 -7.85
CA LEU A 42 0.79 3.23 -6.39
C LEU A 42 1.24 4.62 -5.95
N GLN A 43 1.96 5.37 -6.78
CA GLN A 43 2.40 6.75 -6.47
C GLN A 43 1.20 7.68 -6.19
N VAL A 44 0.04 7.39 -6.78
CA VAL A 44 -1.18 8.19 -6.53
C VAL A 44 -1.55 8.19 -5.04
N LEU A 45 -1.24 7.12 -4.30
CA LEU A 45 -1.62 6.97 -2.90
C LEU A 45 -0.94 8.01 -1.98
N ARG A 46 0.24 8.52 -2.36
CA ARG A 46 0.99 9.56 -1.61
C ARG A 46 0.19 10.85 -1.41
N HIS A 47 -0.73 11.14 -2.32
CA HIS A 47 -1.50 12.39 -2.33
C HIS A 47 -2.66 12.41 -1.34
N PHE A 48 -3.02 11.27 -0.74
CA PHE A 48 -4.10 11.20 0.25
C PHE A 48 -3.57 11.42 1.67
N ASP A 49 -4.39 12.00 2.53
CA ASP A 49 -4.10 12.16 3.97
C ASP A 49 -4.65 10.96 4.75
N PHE A 50 -3.77 10.01 5.09
CA PHE A 50 -4.13 8.80 5.80
C PHE A 50 -3.04 8.40 6.79
N ASP A 51 -3.46 7.80 7.90
CA ASP A 51 -2.60 7.27 8.94
C ASP A 51 -2.59 5.74 8.88
N ASP A 52 -3.73 5.12 8.56
CA ASP A 52 -3.88 3.66 8.48
C ASP A 52 -3.88 3.18 7.03
N LEU A 53 -3.09 2.14 6.77
CA LEU A 53 -3.07 1.41 5.51
C LEU A 53 -3.56 -0.02 5.76
N LEU A 54 -4.80 -0.27 5.38
CA LEU A 54 -5.49 -1.54 5.57
C LEU A 54 -5.29 -2.42 4.34
N LEU A 55 -4.70 -3.58 4.54
CA LEU A 55 -4.30 -4.51 3.48
C LEU A 55 -5.26 -5.69 3.41
N GLY A 56 -5.52 -6.17 2.19
CA GLY A 56 -6.38 -7.33 1.95
C GLY A 56 -5.73 -8.67 2.32
N ASP A 57 -4.40 -8.72 2.33
CA ASP A 57 -3.60 -9.88 2.70
C ASP A 57 -2.43 -9.46 3.59
N GLY A 58 -2.13 -10.29 4.60
CA GLY A 58 -1.13 -10.03 5.63
C GLY A 58 -1.56 -9.00 6.68
N GLU A 59 -0.57 -8.37 7.31
CA GLU A 59 -0.77 -7.44 8.41
C GLU A 59 -0.96 -6.00 7.92
N SER A 60 -2.05 -5.36 8.35
CA SER A 60 -2.30 -3.93 8.08
C SER A 60 -1.38 -3.02 8.89
N ILE A 61 -1.04 -1.85 8.36
CA ILE A 61 -0.18 -0.87 9.03
C ILE A 61 -1.04 0.23 9.64
N LEU A 62 -1.09 0.28 10.97
CA LEU A 62 -1.89 1.25 11.72
C LEU A 62 -1.02 2.41 12.23
N GLY A 63 -1.51 3.64 12.09
CA GLY A 63 -0.85 4.88 12.53
C GLY A 63 0.43 5.27 11.78
N LYS A 64 0.97 4.38 10.94
CA LYS A 64 2.23 4.58 10.18
C LYS A 64 2.10 4.24 8.69
N GLY A 65 0.88 4.13 8.19
CA GLY A 65 0.60 3.69 6.81
C GLY A 65 1.28 4.58 5.76
N LYS A 66 1.28 5.90 5.97
CA LYS A 66 1.90 6.83 5.03
C LYS A 66 3.43 6.73 5.02
N GLU A 67 4.05 6.63 6.19
CA GLU A 67 5.50 6.42 6.31
C GLU A 67 5.93 5.11 5.63
N ALA A 68 5.22 4.03 5.89
CA ALA A 68 5.51 2.72 5.30
C ALA A 68 5.36 2.73 3.77
N LEU A 69 4.33 3.41 3.24
CA LEU A 69 4.16 3.59 1.80
C LEU A 69 5.33 4.36 1.18
N GLU A 70 5.76 5.46 1.81
CA GLU A 70 6.88 6.25 1.34
C GLU A 70 8.18 5.45 1.33
N GLU A 71 8.46 4.70 2.41
CA GLU A 71 9.62 3.81 2.49
C GLU A 71 9.58 2.77 1.36
N PHE A 72 8.44 2.11 1.16
CA PHE A 72 8.27 1.11 0.11
C PHE A 72 8.51 1.68 -1.30
N LEU A 73 7.99 2.87 -1.60
CA LEU A 73 8.10 3.52 -2.91
C LEU A 73 9.46 4.18 -3.16
N SER A 74 10.27 4.38 -2.12
CA SER A 74 11.64 4.93 -2.24
C SER A 74 12.69 3.91 -2.68
N ARG A 75 12.32 2.62 -2.69
CA ARG A 75 13.19 1.50 -3.10
C ARG A 75 13.23 1.29 -4.61
#